data_AF-A0A8T4I7A8-F1
#
_entry.id   AF-A0A8T4I7A8-F1
#
_cell.length_a   1.000
_cell.length_b   1.000
_cell.length_c   1.000
_cell.angle_alpha   90.00
_cell.angle_beta   90.00
_cell.angle_gamma   90.00
#
_symmetry.space_group_name_H-M   'P 1'
#
loop_
_entity.id
_entity.type
_entity.pdbx_description
1 polymer ?
#
loop_
_entity_poly.entity_id
_entity_poly.type
_entity_poly.pdbx_seq_one_letter_code
_entity_poly.pdbx_strand_id
1 'polypeptide(L)' 'MGDDLGGRVDPSLPVDVYVQVADDIARRVDAGQLQPGARLPAERDLAEEYGIAYGTAR' A
#
# COMPACT_ATOMS: atom_id res chain seq x y z
N MET A 1 -13.97 19.07 -2.14
CA MET A 1 -14.18 17.86 -1.33
C MET A 1 -13.25 16.81 -1.92
N GLY A 2 -11.96 17.04 -1.76
CA GLY A 2 -10.92 16.15 -2.28
C GLY A 2 -10.51 15.27 -1.12
N ASP A 3 -10.79 13.98 -1.24
CA ASP A 3 -10.17 12.95 -0.43
C ASP A 3 -8.68 12.91 -0.75
N ASP A 4 -7.90 13.50 0.15
CA ASP A 4 -6.45 13.36 0.21
C ASP A 4 -6.09 11.86 0.26
N LEU A 5 -5.12 11.46 -0.57
CA LEU A 5 -4.65 10.09 -0.80
C LEU A 5 -4.00 9.39 0.44
N GLY A 6 -4.30 9.83 1.67
CA GLY A 6 -3.70 9.37 2.93
C GLY A 6 -4.50 8.32 3.72
N GLY A 7 -5.46 7.63 3.10
CA GLY A 7 -6.43 6.78 3.82
C GLY A 7 -6.19 5.26 3.80
N ARG A 8 -5.12 4.75 3.20
CA ARG A 8 -4.95 3.28 2.99
C ARG A 8 -4.23 2.56 4.12
N VAL A 9 -3.46 3.29 4.93
CA VAL A 9 -2.75 2.77 6.11
C VAL A 9 -2.89 3.76 7.26
N ASP A 10 -3.06 3.24 8.47
CA ASP A 10 -3.22 4.02 9.69
C ASP A 10 -2.12 3.64 10.69
N PRO A 11 -1.11 4.50 10.91
CA PRO A 11 0.00 4.21 11.82
C PRO A 11 -0.39 4.30 13.31
N SER A 12 -1.61 4.74 13.63
CA SER A 12 -2.13 4.76 15.00
C SER A 12 -2.75 3.43 15.42
N LEU A 13 -3.03 2.54 14.46
CA LEU A 13 -3.51 1.20 14.74
C LEU A 13 -2.42 0.34 15.38
N PRO A 14 -2.79 -0.65 16.21
CA PRO A 14 -1.84 -1.60 16.79
C PRO A 14 -1.27 -2.61 15.78
N VAL A 15 -1.52 -2.42 14.49
CA VAL A 15 -1.04 -3.28 13.40
C VAL A 15 0.09 -2.56 12.69
N ASP A 16 1.22 -3.25 12.50
CA ASP A 16 2.36 -2.67 11.79
C ASP A 16 1.98 -2.19 10.39
N VAL A 17 2.50 -1.02 10.02
CA VAL A 17 2.20 -0.37 8.73
C VAL A 17 2.51 -1.28 7.54
N TYR A 18 3.60 -2.05 7.60
CA TYR A 18 3.95 -2.98 6.52
C TYR A 18 2.90 -4.09 6.32
N VAL A 19 2.23 -4.52 7.41
CA VAL A 19 1.16 -5.52 7.34
C VAL A 19 -0.07 -4.93 6.68
N GLN A 20 -0.40 -3.68 7.00
CA GLN A 20 -1.52 -2.97 6.38
C GLN A 20 -1.30 -2.79 4.87
N VAL A 21 -0.07 -2.45 4.45
CA VAL A 21 0.32 -2.40 3.03
C VAL A 21 0.19 -3.76 2.37
N ALA A 22 0.71 -4.83 3.01
CA ALA A 22 0.65 -6.18 2.47
C ALA A 22 -0.79 -6.68 2.29
N ASP A 23 -1.68 -6.38 3.25
CA ASP A 23 -3.10 -6.70 3.17
C ASP A 23 -3.78 -5.97 2.01
N ASP A 24 -3.49 -4.68 1.83
CA ASP A 24 -4.03 -3.91 0.71
C ASP A 24 -3.58 -4.45 -0.64
N ILE A 25 -2.30 -4.80 -0.78
CA ILE A 25 -1.79 -5.46 -2.01
C ILE A 25 -2.49 -6.79 -2.24
N ALA A 26 -2.67 -7.62 -1.21
CA ALA A 26 -3.38 -8.89 -1.32
C ALA A 26 -4.83 -8.69 -1.78
N ARG A 27 -5.54 -7.69 -1.22
CA ARG A 27 -6.90 -7.32 -1.65
C ARG A 27 -6.94 -6.87 -3.11
N ARG A 28 -5.94 -6.11 -3.57
CA ARG A 28 -5.85 -5.68 -4.98
C ARG A 28 -5.63 -6.87 -5.92
N VAL A 29 -4.90 -7.89 -5.50
CA VAL A 29 -4.74 -9.14 -6.28
C VAL A 29 -6.05 -9.90 -6.35
N ASP A 30 -6.73 -10.10 -5.20
CA ASP A 30 -8.01 -10.80 -5.13
C ASP A 30 -9.11 -10.09 -5.96
N ALA A 31 -9.14 -8.75 -5.91
CA ALA A 31 -10.03 -7.92 -6.72
C ALA A 31 -9.66 -7.89 -8.22
N GLY A 32 -8.57 -8.53 -8.63
CA GLY A 32 -8.09 -8.54 -10.02
C GLY A 32 -7.49 -7.21 -10.50
N GLN A 33 -7.28 -6.25 -9.60
CA GLN A 33 -6.63 -4.97 -9.91
C GLN A 33 -5.12 -5.14 -10.14
N LEU A 34 -4.52 -6.11 -9.46
CA LEU A 34 -3.16 -6.58 -9.71
C LEU A 34 -3.25 -7.98 -10.32
N GLN A 35 -2.99 -8.06 -11.63
CA GLN A 35 -3.01 -9.35 -12.32
C GLN A 35 -1.82 -10.22 -11.85
N PRO A 36 -2.00 -11.54 -11.73
CA PRO A 36 -0.89 -12.45 -11.47
C PRO A 36 0.22 -12.25 -12.51
N GLY A 37 1.45 -12.00 -12.04
CA GLY A 37 2.61 -11.73 -12.89
C GLY A 37 2.73 -10.28 -13.38
N ALA A 38 1.78 -9.40 -13.04
CA ALA A 38 1.96 -7.96 -13.21
C ALA A 38 3.11 -7.47 -12.32
N ARG A 39 3.90 -6.55 -12.86
CA ARG A 39 4.95 -5.90 -12.07
C ARG A 39 4.29 -4.95 -11.08
N LEU A 40 4.68 -5.03 -9.81
CA LEU A 40 4.30 -4.02 -8.82
C LEU A 40 4.90 -2.67 -9.21
N PRO A 41 4.29 -1.55 -8.77
CA PRO A 41 4.92 -0.23 -8.81
C PRO A 41 6.27 -0.27 -8.08
N ALA A 42 7.17 0.67 -8.39
CA ALA A 42 8.45 0.72 -7.69
C ALA A 42 8.22 1.02 -6.20
N GLU A 43 9.15 0.59 -5.34
CA GLU A 43 9.10 0.86 -3.90
C GLU A 43 8.88 2.36 -3.58
N ARG A 44 9.39 3.26 -4.43
CA ARG A 44 9.19 4.71 -4.30
C ARG A 44 7.74 5.10 -4.56
N ASP A 45 7.15 4.60 -5.65
CA ASP A 45 5.75 4.86 -5.98
C ASP A 45 4.82 4.29 -4.90
N LEU A 46 5.13 3.12 -4.34
CA LEU A 46 4.38 2.55 -3.22
C LEU A 46 4.53 3.39 -1.96
N ALA A 47 5.73 3.87 -1.65
CA ALA A 47 5.96 4.74 -0.51
C ALA A 47 5.17 6.06 -0.62
N GLU A 48 5.11 6.65 -1.81
CA GLU A 48 4.28 7.83 -2.09
C GLU A 48 2.78 7.51 -2.02
N GLU A 49 2.35 6.37 -2.57
CA GLU A 49 0.95 5.92 -2.57
C GLU A 49 0.41 5.65 -1.17
N TYR A 50 1.23 5.06 -0.29
CA TYR A 50 0.84 4.72 1.08
C TYR A 50 1.25 5.79 2.11
N GLY A 51 1.99 6.82 1.71
CA GLY A 51 2.50 7.85 2.63
C GLY A 51 3.49 7.32 3.67
N ILE A 52 4.25 6.27 3.32
CA ILE A 52 5.17 5.58 4.23
C ILE A 52 6.63 5.91 3.92
N ALA A 53 7.53 5.62 4.87
CA ALA A 53 8.96 5.71 4.61
C ALA A 53 9.38 4.68 3.56
N TYR A 54 10.27 5.07 2.64
CA TYR A 54 10.78 4.19 1.58
C TYR A 54 11.33 2.85 2.11
N GLY A 55 12.03 2.87 3.25
CA GLY A 55 12.58 1.66 3.86
C GLY A 55 11.53 0.65 4.37
N THR A 56 10.26 1.06 4.49
CA THR A 56 9.13 0.20 4.87
C THR A 56 8.52 -0.51 3.65
N ALA A 57 8.75 0.01 2.44
CA ALA A 57 8.24 -0.59 1.20
C ALA A 57 9.17 -1.68 0.61
N ARG A 58 10.37 -1.87 1.19
CA ARG A 58 11.42 -2.78 0.73
C ARG A 58 11.26 -4.21 1.25
#